data_AF-A0A9D9MIN1-F1
#
_entry.id   AF-A0A9D9MIN1-F1
#
_cell.length_a   1.000
_cell.length_b   1.000
_cell.length_c   1.000
_cell.angle_alpha   90.00
_cell.angle_beta   90.00
_cell.angle_gamma   90.00
#
_symmetry.space_group_name_H-M   'P 1'
#
loop_
_entity.id
_entity.type
_entity.pdbx_description
1 polymer ?
#
loop_
_entity_poly.entity_id
_entity_poly.type
_entity_poly.pdbx_seq_one_letter_code
_entity_poly.pdbx_strand_id
1 'polypeptide(L)'
;TFTEPFNPLFSAHETSDYMEGTAWQYLWLVPQDVEGLVALFGSREKTLEKLDGLFEAPEEIEGENASPDISGLIGQYAHGNEPGHHTIYLYTMLGEPDKAADRLRQVYDEMYFNDIEGLAGNEDVGEMSAWYVLSGLGFYEVEPASTRFWFGLPLFEEARVKVAGGTFTVRAEGLSPECRYIRSIRLNGAPYDKPYIDYADIVAGGELVFTMGS
;
A
#
# COMPACT_ATOMS: atom_id res chain seq x y z
N THR A 1 -33.29 -0.15 -4.09
CA THR A 1 -33.12 0.78 -2.95
C THR A 1 -31.82 0.42 -2.27
N PHE A 2 -31.25 1.31 -1.44
CA PHE A 2 -30.06 0.96 -0.66
C PHE A 2 -30.41 -0.08 0.42
N THR A 3 -29.41 -0.86 0.82
CA THR A 3 -29.49 -1.80 1.94
C THR A 3 -29.72 -1.02 3.24
N GLU A 4 -30.73 -1.40 4.01
CA GLU A 4 -31.05 -0.78 5.31
C GLU A 4 -31.37 -1.87 6.35
N PRO A 5 -30.77 -1.83 7.56
CA PRO A 5 -29.78 -0.85 8.00
C PRO A 5 -28.43 -1.04 7.28
N PHE A 6 -27.70 0.06 7.05
CA PHE A 6 -26.32 0.01 6.57
C PHE A 6 -25.36 0.08 7.73
N ASN A 7 -24.48 -0.90 7.85
CA ASN A 7 -23.37 -0.91 8.79
C ASN A 7 -22.04 -1.08 8.02
N PRO A 8 -21.14 -0.07 8.03
CA PRO A 8 -19.90 -0.17 7.28
C PRO A 8 -18.87 -1.14 7.89
N LEU A 9 -19.09 -1.64 9.11
CA LEU A 9 -18.27 -2.66 9.79
C LEU A 9 -18.79 -4.09 9.55
N PHE A 10 -19.97 -4.24 8.95
CA PHE A 10 -20.58 -5.54 8.76
C PHE A 10 -19.91 -6.31 7.61
N SER A 11 -19.62 -7.58 7.86
CA SER A 11 -19.20 -8.55 6.87
C SER A 11 -19.94 -9.87 7.07
N ALA A 12 -20.32 -10.51 5.97
CA ALA A 12 -20.76 -11.89 5.98
C ALA A 12 -20.23 -12.56 4.71
N HIS A 13 -19.37 -13.56 4.91
CA HIS A 13 -18.76 -14.36 3.86
C HIS A 13 -19.85 -14.88 2.92
N GLU A 14 -19.62 -14.73 1.61
CA GLU A 14 -20.53 -15.08 0.49
C GLU A 14 -21.91 -14.39 0.42
N THR A 15 -22.35 -13.70 1.48
CA THR A 15 -23.75 -13.25 1.62
C THR A 15 -23.92 -11.75 1.82
N SER A 16 -22.87 -11.04 2.20
CA SER A 16 -22.85 -9.57 2.24
C SER A 16 -22.48 -8.96 0.88
N ASP A 17 -22.67 -7.65 0.74
CA ASP A 17 -22.39 -6.91 -0.49
C ASP A 17 -20.88 -6.85 -0.82
N TYR A 18 -20.00 -7.19 0.13
CA TYR A 18 -18.55 -7.14 0.03
C TYR A 18 -17.96 -8.54 0.22
N MET A 19 -17.14 -9.00 -0.72
CA MET A 19 -16.51 -10.32 -0.60
C MET A 19 -15.36 -10.26 0.39
N GLU A 20 -15.49 -11.01 1.49
CA GLU A 20 -14.43 -11.15 2.51
C GLU A 20 -13.91 -9.82 3.05
N GLY A 21 -14.81 -8.85 3.20
CA GLY A 21 -14.45 -7.54 3.69
C GLY A 21 -15.65 -6.72 4.12
N THR A 22 -15.38 -5.45 4.40
CA THR A 22 -16.38 -4.47 4.82
C THR A 22 -16.47 -3.30 3.83
N ALA A 23 -17.48 -2.45 4.01
CA ALA A 23 -17.59 -1.22 3.22
C ALA A 23 -16.39 -0.29 3.41
N TRP A 24 -15.75 -0.31 4.59
CA TRP A 24 -14.54 0.47 4.84
C TRP A 24 -13.39 0.08 3.94
N GLN A 25 -13.21 -1.23 3.70
CA GLN A 25 -12.11 -1.78 2.91
C GLN A 25 -12.35 -1.59 1.41
N TYR A 26 -13.55 -1.91 0.93
CA TYR A 26 -13.89 -1.83 -0.50
C TYR A 26 -14.05 -0.41 -1.04
N LEU A 27 -14.25 0.59 -0.18
CA LEU A 27 -14.37 2.00 -0.56
C LEU A 27 -13.20 2.49 -1.44
N TRP A 28 -12.03 1.90 -1.26
CA TRP A 28 -10.77 2.31 -1.88
C TRP A 28 -10.46 1.56 -3.18
N LEU A 29 -11.26 0.53 -3.53
CA LEU A 29 -11.01 -0.35 -4.67
C LEU A 29 -11.45 0.27 -6.01
N VAL A 30 -10.88 1.44 -6.32
CA VAL A 30 -11.01 2.16 -7.59
C VAL A 30 -9.63 2.65 -8.07
N PRO A 31 -8.62 1.76 -8.15
CA PRO A 31 -7.25 2.17 -8.46
C PRO A 31 -7.13 2.91 -9.80
N GLN A 32 -7.98 2.57 -10.78
CA GLN A 32 -7.98 3.17 -12.11
C GLN A 32 -8.42 4.65 -12.16
N ASP A 33 -9.10 5.17 -11.13
CA ASP A 33 -9.66 6.53 -11.14
C ASP A 33 -9.73 7.16 -9.74
N VAL A 34 -8.55 7.33 -9.12
CA VAL A 34 -8.42 8.00 -7.81
C VAL A 34 -8.94 9.45 -7.86
N GLU A 35 -8.77 10.15 -8.98
CA GLU A 35 -9.31 11.50 -9.17
C GLU A 35 -10.85 11.52 -9.17
N GLY A 36 -11.48 10.53 -9.80
CA GLY A 36 -12.93 10.31 -9.73
C GLY A 36 -13.39 10.06 -8.29
N LEU A 37 -12.66 9.24 -7.53
CA LEU A 37 -12.94 9.03 -6.10
C LEU A 37 -12.83 10.33 -5.29
N VAL A 38 -11.81 11.14 -5.55
CA VAL A 38 -11.63 12.46 -4.93
C VAL A 38 -12.81 13.38 -5.24
N ALA A 39 -13.29 13.39 -6.48
CA ALA A 39 -14.46 14.16 -6.87
C ALA A 39 -15.74 13.72 -6.12
N LEU A 40 -15.89 12.42 -5.84
CA LEU A 40 -17.02 11.88 -5.07
C LEU A 40 -16.97 12.30 -3.59
N PHE A 41 -15.79 12.36 -2.97
CA PHE A 41 -15.61 12.94 -1.63
C PHE A 41 -15.73 14.46 -1.61
N GLY A 42 -15.54 15.10 -2.77
CA GLY A 42 -15.71 16.53 -3.00
C GLY A 42 -14.45 17.37 -2.77
N SER A 43 -13.37 16.81 -2.21
CA SER A 43 -12.05 17.42 -2.21
C SER A 43 -10.97 16.41 -1.81
N ARG A 44 -9.71 16.71 -2.14
CA ARG A 44 -8.53 15.93 -1.71
C ARG A 44 -8.47 15.80 -0.18
N GLU A 45 -8.73 16.90 0.54
CA GLU A 45 -8.66 16.95 2.00
C GLU A 45 -9.68 16.02 2.64
N LYS A 46 -10.91 15.97 2.10
CA LYS A 46 -11.96 15.05 2.58
C LYS A 46 -11.63 13.59 2.28
N THR A 47 -11.02 13.31 1.12
CA THR A 47 -10.52 11.97 0.79
C THR A 47 -9.43 11.55 1.79
N LEU A 48 -8.47 12.43 2.08
CA LEU A 48 -7.42 12.19 3.06
C LEU A 48 -7.98 12.00 4.48
N GLU A 49 -8.94 12.81 4.90
CA GLU A 49 -9.64 12.65 6.19
C GLU A 49 -10.35 11.29 6.28
N LYS A 50 -11.01 10.86 5.19
CA LYS A 50 -11.65 9.54 5.14
C LYS A 50 -10.63 8.41 5.16
N LEU A 51 -9.47 8.60 4.52
CA LEU A 51 -8.37 7.63 4.49
C LEU A 51 -7.69 7.53 5.86
N ASP A 52 -7.43 8.65 6.54
CA ASP A 52 -6.99 8.66 7.93
C ASP A 52 -7.99 7.90 8.82
N GLY A 53 -9.29 8.15 8.62
CA GLY A 53 -10.37 7.47 9.32
C GLY A 53 -10.42 5.96 9.11
N LEU A 54 -9.89 5.41 8.00
CA LEU A 54 -9.76 3.96 7.82
C LEU A 54 -8.82 3.38 8.89
N PHE A 55 -7.66 3.99 9.08
CA PHE A 55 -6.62 3.52 10.00
C PHE A 55 -6.90 3.87 11.48
N GLU A 56 -7.87 4.76 11.73
CA GLU A 56 -8.28 5.19 13.08
C GLU A 56 -9.59 4.56 13.55
N ALA A 57 -10.38 3.98 12.64
CA ALA A 57 -11.62 3.29 12.98
C ALA A 57 -11.37 2.08 13.91
N PRO A 58 -12.36 1.62 14.69
CA PRO A 58 -12.24 0.40 15.48
C PRO A 58 -11.86 -0.79 14.60
N GLU A 59 -11.05 -1.72 15.12
CA GLU A 59 -10.70 -2.99 14.45
C GLU A 59 -11.84 -4.02 14.49
N GLU A 60 -12.99 -3.67 15.08
CA GLU A 60 -14.14 -4.56 15.15
C GLU A 60 -14.72 -4.85 13.76
N ILE A 61 -14.97 -6.13 13.49
CA ILE A 61 -15.73 -6.61 12.34
C ILE A 61 -17.02 -7.22 12.85
N GLU A 62 -18.15 -6.70 12.40
CA GLU A 62 -19.47 -7.17 12.81
C GLU A 62 -19.99 -8.25 11.85
N GLY A 63 -20.69 -9.24 12.38
CA GLY A 63 -21.27 -10.35 11.61
C GLY A 63 -20.69 -11.70 12.01
N GLU A 64 -21.55 -12.63 12.41
CA GLU A 64 -21.13 -13.95 12.92
C GLU A 64 -20.43 -14.83 11.87
N ASN A 65 -20.61 -14.49 10.58
CA ASN A 65 -20.03 -15.21 9.44
C ASN A 65 -18.99 -14.35 8.69
N ALA A 66 -18.32 -13.41 9.35
CA ALA A 66 -17.22 -12.65 8.74
C ALA A 66 -16.06 -13.58 8.35
N SER A 67 -15.35 -13.26 7.26
CA SER A 67 -14.21 -14.09 6.82
C SER A 67 -13.06 -14.01 7.83
N PRO A 68 -12.40 -15.13 8.18
CA PRO A 68 -11.18 -15.09 8.99
C PRO A 68 -10.02 -14.40 8.26
N ASP A 69 -10.09 -14.25 6.94
CA ASP A 69 -9.07 -13.58 6.13
C ASP A 69 -9.03 -12.07 6.40
N ILE A 70 -10.08 -11.50 7.02
CA ILE A 70 -10.07 -10.12 7.52
C ILE A 70 -9.20 -10.06 8.79
N SER A 71 -7.89 -10.10 8.60
CA SER A 71 -6.88 -10.14 9.66
C SER A 71 -5.74 -9.14 9.41
N GLY A 72 -4.82 -9.01 10.37
CA GLY A 72 -3.73 -8.02 10.30
C GLY A 72 -4.26 -6.59 10.27
N LEU A 73 -5.07 -6.24 11.25
CA LEU A 73 -5.83 -4.99 11.27
C LEU A 73 -4.98 -3.82 11.77
N ILE A 74 -5.12 -2.68 11.09
CA ILE A 74 -4.75 -1.35 11.59
C ILE A 74 -5.99 -0.49 11.43
N GLY A 75 -6.78 -0.40 12.49
CA GLY A 75 -8.16 0.05 12.38
C GLY A 75 -8.96 -0.85 11.43
N GLN A 76 -9.54 -0.28 10.37
CA GLN A 76 -10.29 -1.04 9.35
C GLN A 76 -9.46 -1.45 8.12
N TYR A 77 -8.18 -1.06 8.04
CA TYR A 77 -7.26 -1.64 7.06
C TYR A 77 -6.92 -3.07 7.46
N ALA A 78 -7.19 -4.04 6.58
CA ALA A 78 -6.84 -5.45 6.79
C ALA A 78 -5.71 -5.84 5.85
N HIS A 79 -4.53 -6.11 6.41
CA HIS A 79 -3.39 -6.53 5.59
C HIS A 79 -3.44 -8.00 5.18
N GLY A 80 -4.13 -8.84 5.97
CA GLY A 80 -4.23 -10.27 5.73
C GLY A 80 -5.10 -10.67 4.53
N ASN A 81 -5.72 -9.70 3.84
CA ASN A 81 -6.54 -9.92 2.65
C ASN A 81 -6.24 -8.88 1.55
N GLU A 82 -6.33 -9.27 0.29
CA GLU A 82 -5.89 -8.48 -0.87
C GLU A 82 -6.66 -7.18 -1.17
N PRO A 83 -7.99 -7.06 -0.92
CA PRO A 83 -8.76 -5.90 -1.38
C PRO A 83 -8.19 -4.54 -0.91
N GLY A 84 -7.46 -4.53 0.20
CA GLY A 84 -6.87 -3.34 0.79
C GLY A 84 -5.40 -3.07 0.45
N HIS A 85 -4.67 -4.00 -0.18
CA HIS A 85 -3.19 -3.97 -0.30
C HIS A 85 -2.61 -2.70 -0.94
N HIS A 86 -3.35 -2.06 -1.85
CA HIS A 86 -2.94 -0.80 -2.50
C HIS A 86 -3.26 0.45 -1.69
N THR A 87 -4.10 0.35 -0.65
CA THR A 87 -4.75 1.50 0.01
C THR A 87 -3.76 2.46 0.65
N ILE A 88 -2.66 1.95 1.25
CA ILE A 88 -1.63 2.80 1.86
C ILE A 88 -1.00 3.73 0.83
N TYR A 89 -0.79 3.25 -0.41
CA TYR A 89 -0.17 4.02 -1.47
C TYR A 89 -1.07 5.15 -2.02
N LEU A 90 -2.37 5.14 -1.69
CA LEU A 90 -3.25 6.28 -1.99
C LEU A 90 -2.78 7.55 -1.29
N TYR A 91 -2.11 7.46 -0.13
CA TYR A 91 -1.46 8.63 0.47
C TYR A 91 -0.41 9.25 -0.47
N THR A 92 0.46 8.44 -1.07
CA THR A 92 1.43 8.92 -2.07
C THR A 92 0.73 9.50 -3.29
N MET A 93 -0.31 8.84 -3.82
CA MET A 93 -1.10 9.35 -4.95
C MET A 93 -1.78 10.68 -4.65
N LEU A 94 -2.18 10.89 -3.40
CA LEU A 94 -2.77 12.12 -2.90
C LEU A 94 -1.71 13.12 -2.39
N GLY A 95 -0.42 12.88 -2.58
CA GLY A 95 0.65 13.83 -2.22
C GLY A 95 0.98 13.92 -0.73
N GLU A 96 0.67 12.88 0.05
CA GLU A 96 1.06 12.71 1.46
C GLU A 96 1.99 11.49 1.64
N PRO A 97 3.13 11.38 0.92
CA PRO A 97 3.99 10.18 0.96
C PRO A 97 4.54 9.86 2.35
N ASP A 98 4.70 10.87 3.23
CA ASP A 98 5.19 10.66 4.60
C ASP A 98 4.17 9.84 5.42
N LYS A 99 2.86 10.04 5.22
CA LYS A 99 1.81 9.20 5.81
C LYS A 99 1.84 7.77 5.28
N ALA A 100 2.12 7.60 3.99
CA ALA A 100 2.31 6.27 3.40
C ALA A 100 3.48 5.56 4.07
N ALA A 101 4.62 6.24 4.23
CA ALA A 101 5.81 5.69 4.87
C ALA A 101 5.56 5.26 6.31
N ASP A 102 4.82 6.05 7.09
CA ASP A 102 4.45 5.69 8.47
C ASP A 102 3.61 4.40 8.52
N ARG A 103 2.60 4.27 7.66
CA ARG A 103 1.75 3.06 7.60
C ARG A 103 2.49 1.84 7.05
N LEU A 104 3.35 2.02 6.05
CA LEU A 104 4.21 0.94 5.54
C LEU A 104 5.16 0.44 6.63
N ARG A 105 5.79 1.35 7.39
CA ARG A 105 6.64 0.96 8.53
C ARG A 105 5.86 0.12 9.54
N GLN A 106 4.65 0.56 9.89
CA GLN A 106 3.77 -0.16 10.81
C GLN A 106 3.47 -1.58 10.29
N VAL A 107 3.08 -1.72 9.02
CA VAL A 107 2.83 -3.03 8.40
C VAL A 107 4.08 -3.92 8.42
N TYR A 108 5.24 -3.39 8.06
CA TYR A 108 6.48 -4.16 8.07
C TYR A 108 6.87 -4.64 9.48
N ASP A 109 6.58 -3.86 10.51
CA ASP A 109 6.91 -4.18 11.90
C ASP A 109 5.91 -5.13 12.56
N GLU A 110 4.63 -5.04 12.19
CA GLU A 110 3.53 -5.72 12.89
C GLU A 110 3.01 -6.95 12.13
N MET A 111 3.29 -7.08 10.83
CA MET A 111 2.62 -8.05 9.96
C MET A 111 3.55 -9.02 9.22
N TYR A 112 4.87 -8.85 9.35
CA TYR A 112 5.88 -9.71 8.72
C TYR A 112 6.99 -10.08 9.70
N PHE A 113 7.13 -11.39 9.98
CA PHE A 113 8.13 -11.90 10.90
C PHE A 113 8.84 -13.14 10.34
N ASN A 114 10.09 -13.36 10.77
CA ASN A 114 10.80 -14.60 10.48
C ASN A 114 10.43 -15.68 11.52
N ASP A 115 9.16 -16.07 11.51
CA ASP A 115 8.57 -17.07 12.41
C ASP A 115 7.49 -17.90 11.68
N ILE A 116 6.99 -18.99 12.28
CA ILE A 116 5.94 -19.82 11.70
C ILE A 116 4.60 -19.08 11.60
N GLU A 117 4.37 -18.09 12.46
CA GLU A 117 3.22 -17.16 12.43
C GLU A 117 3.60 -15.83 11.73
N GLY A 118 4.54 -15.89 10.79
CA GLY A 118 5.20 -14.72 10.21
C GLY A 118 4.39 -13.87 9.22
N LEU A 119 3.13 -14.21 8.95
CA LEU A 119 2.26 -13.49 8.01
C LEU A 119 0.92 -13.15 8.65
N ALA A 120 0.39 -11.98 8.30
CA ALA A 120 -0.88 -11.49 8.82
C ALA A 120 -2.13 -12.23 8.31
N GLY A 121 -2.02 -13.06 7.29
CA GLY A 121 -3.12 -13.78 6.65
C GLY A 121 -2.63 -14.92 5.77
N ASN A 122 -3.51 -15.42 4.90
CA ASN A 122 -3.13 -16.42 3.90
C ASN A 122 -2.03 -15.86 2.99
N GLU A 123 -1.12 -16.72 2.53
CA GLU A 123 -0.01 -16.28 1.68
C GLU A 123 -0.44 -16.01 0.23
N ASP A 124 -1.59 -16.56 -0.15
CA ASP A 124 -2.24 -16.49 -1.46
C ASP A 124 -1.30 -16.67 -2.65
N VAL A 125 -0.53 -17.76 -2.57
CA VAL A 125 0.28 -18.29 -3.67
C VAL A 125 1.31 -17.28 -4.19
N GLY A 126 1.84 -16.45 -3.29
CA GLY A 126 2.85 -15.45 -3.58
C GLY A 126 2.39 -14.02 -3.40
N GLU A 127 1.11 -13.73 -3.23
CA GLU A 127 0.62 -12.33 -3.21
C GLU A 127 1.17 -11.56 -2.01
N MET A 128 0.98 -12.07 -0.78
CA MET A 128 1.52 -11.43 0.43
C MET A 128 3.04 -11.25 0.38
N SER A 129 3.74 -12.24 -0.17
CA SER A 129 5.19 -12.22 -0.34
C SER A 129 5.62 -11.21 -1.40
N ALA A 130 4.89 -11.12 -2.52
CA ALA A 130 5.15 -10.17 -3.60
C ALA A 130 4.91 -8.74 -3.14
N TRP A 131 3.85 -8.51 -2.35
CA TRP A 131 3.60 -7.23 -1.70
C TRP A 131 4.81 -6.80 -0.86
N TYR A 132 5.30 -7.66 0.02
CA TYR A 132 6.47 -7.35 0.86
C TYR A 132 7.72 -7.08 0.02
N VAL A 133 7.98 -7.86 -1.03
CA VAL A 133 9.15 -7.70 -1.90
C VAL A 133 9.08 -6.38 -2.65
N LEU A 134 7.96 -6.07 -3.32
CA LEU A 134 7.82 -4.83 -4.08
C LEU A 134 7.88 -3.62 -3.15
N SER A 135 7.05 -3.60 -2.11
CA SER A 135 7.02 -2.53 -1.12
C SER A 135 8.40 -2.32 -0.47
N GLY A 136 9.12 -3.41 -0.16
CA GLY A 136 10.47 -3.38 0.38
C GLY A 136 11.55 -2.84 -0.57
N LEU A 137 11.35 -2.94 -1.90
CA LEU A 137 12.17 -2.21 -2.88
C LEU A 137 11.89 -0.69 -2.84
N GLY A 138 10.80 -0.26 -2.20
CA GLY A 138 10.40 1.14 -2.05
C GLY A 138 9.28 1.59 -2.98
N PHE A 139 8.61 0.67 -3.70
CA PHE A 139 7.51 1.00 -4.59
C PHE A 139 6.53 -0.16 -4.80
N TYR A 140 5.27 0.13 -5.13
CA TYR A 140 4.23 -0.89 -5.35
C TYR A 140 3.32 -0.56 -6.53
N GLU A 141 2.78 -1.60 -7.17
CA GLU A 141 1.86 -1.47 -8.32
C GLU A 141 0.42 -1.31 -7.84
N VAL A 142 -0.01 -0.07 -7.60
CA VAL A 142 -1.40 0.25 -7.20
C VAL A 142 -2.41 -0.06 -8.30
N GLU A 143 -1.97 0.10 -9.54
CA GLU A 143 -2.82 0.05 -10.73
C GLU A 143 -2.29 -1.05 -11.66
N PRO A 144 -2.73 -2.32 -11.49
CA PRO A 144 -2.10 -3.49 -12.13
C PRO A 144 -2.21 -3.54 -13.66
N ALA A 145 -2.97 -2.63 -14.28
CA ALA A 145 -3.06 -2.47 -15.72
C ALA A 145 -2.30 -1.23 -16.24
N SER A 146 -1.61 -0.51 -15.35
CA SER A 146 -0.77 0.64 -15.65
C SER A 146 0.70 0.23 -15.57
N THR A 147 1.61 1.11 -15.98
CA THR A 147 3.06 0.89 -15.89
C THR A 147 3.68 1.52 -14.64
N ARG A 148 2.87 2.10 -13.74
CA ARG A 148 3.35 2.92 -12.62
C ARG A 148 3.47 2.13 -11.34
N PHE A 149 4.65 2.21 -10.72
CA PHE A 149 4.95 1.70 -9.39
C PHE A 149 5.11 2.89 -8.43
N TRP A 150 4.15 3.09 -7.55
CA TRP A 150 4.07 4.25 -6.66
C TRP A 150 5.04 4.13 -5.49
N PHE A 151 5.73 5.22 -5.15
CA PHE A 151 6.74 5.21 -4.10
C PHE A 151 6.14 5.05 -2.70
N GLY A 152 6.84 4.29 -1.87
CA GLY A 152 6.53 4.04 -0.47
C GLY A 152 7.77 4.18 0.40
N LEU A 153 8.03 3.17 1.22
CA LEU A 153 9.17 3.12 2.14
C LEU A 153 10.09 1.94 1.76
N PRO A 154 11.32 2.18 1.27
CA PRO A 154 12.30 1.11 1.06
C PRO A 154 12.71 0.47 2.39
N LEU A 155 12.93 -0.85 2.38
CA LEU A 155 13.38 -1.63 3.54
C LEU A 155 14.89 -1.81 3.62
N PHE A 156 15.59 -1.65 2.50
CA PHE A 156 17.01 -1.94 2.38
C PHE A 156 17.80 -0.71 1.97
N GLU A 157 19.00 -0.53 2.53
CA GLU A 157 19.94 0.51 2.08
C GLU A 157 20.30 0.33 0.60
N GLU A 158 20.36 -0.93 0.14
CA GLU A 158 20.61 -1.29 -1.26
C GLU A 158 19.90 -2.61 -1.61
N ALA A 159 19.19 -2.63 -2.72
CA ALA A 159 18.64 -3.83 -3.33
C ALA A 159 19.01 -3.89 -4.82
N ARG A 160 19.28 -5.09 -5.34
CA ARG A 160 19.64 -5.32 -6.75
C ARG A 160 18.76 -6.38 -7.36
N VAL A 161 18.05 -6.02 -8.43
CA VAL A 161 17.13 -6.90 -9.17
C VAL A 161 17.67 -7.12 -10.57
N LYS A 162 17.66 -8.37 -11.04
CA LYS A 162 17.98 -8.69 -12.44
C LYS A 162 16.75 -8.43 -13.31
N VAL A 163 16.93 -7.63 -14.34
CA VAL A 163 15.90 -7.21 -15.29
C VAL A 163 16.41 -7.37 -16.73
N ALA A 164 15.56 -7.11 -17.73
CA ALA A 164 15.91 -7.30 -19.14
C ALA A 164 17.16 -6.50 -19.58
N GLY A 165 17.29 -5.25 -19.12
CA GLY A 165 18.42 -4.36 -19.41
C GLY A 165 19.67 -4.61 -18.55
N GLY A 166 19.66 -5.58 -17.64
CA GLY A 166 20.79 -5.91 -16.76
C GLY A 166 20.40 -5.91 -15.30
N THR A 167 21.02 -5.04 -14.50
CA THR A 167 20.70 -4.91 -13.07
C THR A 167 20.01 -3.57 -12.83
N PHE A 168 18.86 -3.61 -12.18
CA PHE A 168 18.23 -2.44 -11.58
C PHE A 168 18.61 -2.40 -10.10
N THR A 169 19.25 -1.31 -9.67
CA THR A 169 19.69 -1.10 -8.29
C THR A 169 18.83 -0.02 -7.66
N VAL A 170 18.28 -0.32 -6.48
CA VAL A 170 17.61 0.68 -5.64
C VAL A 170 18.51 0.96 -4.44
N ARG A 171 18.75 2.24 -4.13
CA ARG A 171 19.49 2.69 -2.95
C ARG A 171 18.64 3.63 -2.11
N ALA A 172 18.72 3.48 -0.80
CA ALA A 172 18.12 4.40 0.17
C ALA A 172 19.21 5.03 1.03
N GLU A 173 19.74 6.17 0.57
CA GLU A 173 20.80 6.92 1.25
C GLU A 173 20.27 7.55 2.55
N GLY A 174 20.86 7.14 3.68
CA GLY A 174 20.47 7.65 5.00
C GLY A 174 19.23 6.99 5.60
N LEU A 175 18.79 5.84 5.07
CA LEU A 175 17.69 5.06 5.65
C LEU A 175 18.03 4.66 7.09
N SER A 176 17.18 5.06 8.03
CA SER A 176 17.23 4.64 9.43
C SER A 176 15.82 4.66 10.03
N PRO A 177 15.62 4.12 11.25
CA PRO A 177 14.34 4.27 11.95
C PRO A 177 13.87 5.73 12.07
N GLU A 178 14.80 6.67 12.20
CA GLU A 178 14.55 8.11 12.31
C GLU A 178 14.46 8.81 10.95
N CYS A 179 15.13 8.27 9.92
CA CYS A 179 15.20 8.83 8.57
C CYS A 179 14.48 7.91 7.58
N ARG A 180 13.14 8.00 7.55
CA ARG A 180 12.26 7.12 6.76
C ARG A 180 11.46 7.82 5.67
N TYR A 181 11.55 9.13 5.55
CA TYR A 181 10.81 9.89 4.54
C TYR A 181 11.69 10.16 3.32
N ILE A 182 11.13 9.97 2.12
CA ILE A 182 11.84 10.29 0.88
C ILE A 182 11.90 11.81 0.73
N ARG A 183 13.11 12.37 0.71
CA ARG A 183 13.33 13.82 0.56
C ARG A 183 13.73 14.22 -0.87
N SER A 184 14.42 13.34 -1.59
CA SER A 184 14.69 13.52 -3.01
C SER A 184 14.95 12.19 -3.70
N ILE A 185 14.77 12.17 -5.02
CA ILE A 185 14.95 10.97 -5.84
C ILE A 185 15.89 11.32 -6.99
N ARG A 186 16.80 10.39 -7.31
CA ARG A 186 17.58 10.41 -8.55
C ARG A 186 17.37 9.12 -9.32
N LEU A 187 17.17 9.23 -10.63
CA LEU A 187 17.17 8.10 -11.55
C LEU A 187 18.37 8.26 -12.49
N ASN A 188 19.28 7.29 -12.47
CA ASN A 188 20.51 7.28 -13.27
C ASN A 188 21.33 8.57 -13.12
N GLY A 189 21.39 9.10 -11.90
CA GLY A 189 22.11 10.33 -11.54
C GLY A 189 21.38 11.65 -11.83
N ALA A 190 20.24 11.62 -12.54
CA ALA A 190 19.43 12.81 -12.80
C ALA A 190 18.33 13.00 -11.74
N PRO A 191 17.97 14.24 -11.36
CA PRO A 191 16.81 14.49 -10.50
C PRO A 191 15.53 13.86 -11.05
N TYR A 192 14.71 13.29 -10.17
CA TYR A 192 13.46 12.64 -10.49
C TYR A 192 12.37 13.15 -9.55
N ASP A 193 11.29 13.68 -10.11
CA ASP A 193 10.25 14.42 -9.38
C ASP A 193 8.87 13.75 -9.43
N LYS A 194 8.74 12.63 -10.14
CA LYS A 194 7.50 11.84 -10.16
C LYS A 194 7.33 11.08 -8.83
N PRO A 195 6.10 10.85 -8.38
CA PRO A 195 5.81 10.06 -7.17
C PRO A 195 5.74 8.55 -7.42
N TYR A 196 6.15 8.10 -8.61
CA TYR A 196 6.17 6.72 -9.05
C TYR A 196 7.33 6.49 -10.00
N ILE A 197 7.77 5.24 -10.16
CA ILE A 197 8.67 4.80 -11.23
C ILE A 197 7.89 4.04 -12.30
N ASP A 198 8.24 4.23 -13.57
CA ASP A 198 7.60 3.50 -14.67
C ASP A 198 8.27 2.13 -14.91
N TYR A 199 7.48 1.12 -15.29
CA TYR A 199 7.97 -0.20 -15.65
C TYR A 199 9.11 -0.14 -16.68
N ALA A 200 9.03 0.75 -17.66
CA ALA A 200 10.07 0.93 -18.67
C ALA A 200 11.41 1.36 -18.05
N ASP A 201 11.38 2.21 -17.03
CA ASP A 201 12.57 2.65 -16.29
C ASP A 201 13.17 1.49 -15.47
N ILE A 202 12.32 0.65 -14.86
CA ILE A 202 12.76 -0.53 -14.11
C ILE A 202 13.45 -1.53 -15.05
N VAL A 203 12.79 -1.93 -16.15
CA VAL A 203 13.30 -3.02 -17.01
C VAL A 203 14.50 -2.63 -17.85
N ALA A 204 14.73 -1.33 -18.06
CA ALA A 204 15.96 -0.82 -18.66
C ALA A 204 17.20 -1.06 -17.78
N GLY A 205 17.02 -1.34 -16.48
CA GLY A 205 18.11 -1.41 -15.51
C GLY A 205 18.61 -0.02 -15.12
N GLY A 206 19.73 0.03 -14.39
CA GLY A 206 20.31 1.28 -13.90
C GLY A 206 20.16 1.45 -12.39
N GLU A 207 20.05 2.69 -11.93
CA GLU A 207 20.05 3.03 -10.51
C GLU A 207 18.97 4.05 -10.14
N LEU A 208 18.14 3.70 -9.16
CA LEU A 208 17.21 4.57 -8.47
C LEU A 208 17.75 4.85 -7.06
N VAL A 209 17.94 6.12 -6.72
CA VAL A 209 18.45 6.54 -5.41
C VAL A 209 17.43 7.41 -4.72
N PHE A 210 16.95 6.94 -3.57
CA PHE A 210 16.21 7.72 -2.60
C PHE A 210 17.19 8.35 -1.62
N THR A 211 17.09 9.65 -1.39
CA THR A 211 17.71 10.31 -0.23
C THR A 211 16.66 10.40 0.86
N MET A 212 16.92 9.73 1.98
CA MET A 212 16.00 9.64 3.11
C MET A 212 16.22 10.80 4.10
N GLY A 213 15.21 11.11 4.91
CA GLY A 213 15.32 12.10 5.98
C GLY A 213 14.23 11.95 7.04
N SER A 214 14.37 12.73 8.11
CA SER A 214 13.41 12.91 9.21
C SER A 214 12.31 13.89 8.84
#